data_AF-A0A428MTJ4-F1
#
_entry.id   AF-A0A428MTJ4-F1
#
_cell.length_a   1.000
_cell.length_b   1.000
_cell.length_c   1.000
_cell.angle_alpha   90.00
_cell.angle_beta   90.00
_cell.angle_gamma   90.00
#
_symmetry.space_group_name_H-M   'P 1'
#
loop_
_entity.id
_entity.type
_entity.pdbx_description
1 polymer ?
#
loop_
_entity_poly.entity_id
_entity_poly.type
_entity_poly.pdbx_seq_one_letter_code
_entity_poly.pdbx_strand_id
1 'polypeptide(L)'
;MFSTPEEAGKDPGYSDTLKELLYQLADDDFIVSFRGSEWLGLAPHIEEDVSFSSITQNTMGHAVMFYQLLEELGEKDTDVLAHERKAEERRNAVYLEKKNGEGTYLEEPHYDWALTVIRHFLYETWKKIRLEAITKSSYEPLALTAQKVLMEQTYH
;
A
#
# COMPACT_ATOMS: atom_id res chain seq x y z
N MET A 1 0.76 -19.65 16.25
CA MET A 1 1.75 -18.76 15.63
C MET A 1 2.31 -19.54 14.47
N PHE A 2 2.23 -18.99 13.27
CA PHE A 2 2.73 -19.58 12.03
C PHE A 2 3.97 -18.79 11.64
N SER A 3 5.12 -19.45 11.65
CA SER A 3 6.42 -18.82 11.43
C SER A 3 6.89 -18.94 9.99
N THR A 4 6.31 -19.83 9.20
CA THR A 4 6.66 -20.03 7.79
C THR A 4 5.43 -20.09 6.86
N PRO A 5 5.60 -19.82 5.56
CA PRO A 5 4.54 -20.00 4.57
C PRO A 5 3.96 -21.42 4.55
N GLU A 6 4.79 -22.45 4.71
CA GLU A 6 4.34 -23.84 4.74
C GLU A 6 3.46 -24.16 5.94
N GLU A 7 3.72 -23.52 7.09
CA GLU A 7 2.86 -23.67 8.26
C GLU A 7 1.52 -22.99 8.07
N ALA A 8 1.50 -21.78 7.50
CA ALA A 8 0.27 -21.07 7.16
C ALA A 8 -0.56 -21.84 6.12
N GLY A 9 0.10 -22.50 5.16
CA GLY A 9 -0.55 -23.30 4.11
C GLY A 9 -1.17 -24.62 4.57
N LYS A 10 -0.92 -25.08 5.81
CA LYS A 10 -1.52 -26.31 6.35
C LYS A 10 -3.02 -26.18 6.64
N ASP A 11 -3.48 -24.96 6.92
CA ASP A 11 -4.90 -24.63 7.08
C ASP A 11 -5.34 -23.78 5.88
N PRO A 12 -6.07 -24.36 4.90
CA PRO A 12 -6.49 -23.63 3.72
C PRO A 12 -7.33 -22.39 4.04
N GLY A 13 -8.23 -22.47 5.03
CA GLY A 13 -9.09 -21.33 5.39
C GLY A 13 -8.30 -20.17 5.99
N TYR A 14 -7.27 -20.48 6.78
CA TYR A 14 -6.33 -19.49 7.28
C TYR A 14 -5.51 -18.87 6.15
N SER A 15 -4.92 -19.70 5.29
CA SER A 15 -4.09 -19.26 4.16
C SER A 15 -4.85 -18.32 3.22
N ASP A 16 -6.07 -18.68 2.83
CA ASP A 16 -6.91 -17.86 1.95
C ASP A 16 -7.24 -16.50 2.60
N THR A 17 -7.59 -16.51 3.89
CA THR A 17 -7.88 -15.27 4.64
C THR A 17 -6.65 -14.38 4.77
N LEU A 18 -5.48 -14.97 5.02
CA LEU A 18 -4.22 -14.26 5.11
C LEU A 18 -3.85 -13.61 3.77
N LYS A 19 -3.99 -14.34 2.66
CA LYS A 19 -3.74 -13.82 1.32
C LYS A 19 -4.67 -12.67 0.96
N GLU A 20 -5.97 -12.80 1.22
CA GLU A 20 -6.92 -11.70 0.96
C GLU A 20 -6.58 -10.44 1.78
N LEU A 21 -6.15 -10.60 3.04
CA LEU A 21 -5.66 -9.46 3.84
C LEU A 21 -4.40 -8.83 3.24
N LEU A 22 -3.43 -9.64 2.81
CA LEU A 22 -2.20 -9.15 2.19
C LEU A 22 -2.48 -8.43 0.87
N TYR A 23 -3.41 -8.93 0.05
CA TYR A 23 -3.85 -8.23 -1.16
C TYR A 23 -4.44 -6.87 -0.84
N GLN A 24 -5.29 -6.76 0.19
CA GLN A 24 -5.84 -5.45 0.60
C GLN A 24 -4.72 -4.48 1.01
N LEU A 25 -3.77 -4.94 1.83
CA LEU A 25 -2.65 -4.12 2.29
C LEU A 25 -1.75 -3.65 1.12
N ALA A 26 -1.37 -4.59 0.25
CA ALA A 26 -0.51 -4.32 -0.89
C ALA A 26 -1.18 -3.40 -1.90
N ASP A 27 -2.45 -3.64 -2.22
CA ASP A 27 -3.19 -2.89 -3.23
C ASP A 27 -3.51 -1.47 -2.74
N ASP A 28 -3.84 -1.30 -1.45
CA ASP A 28 -4.04 0.02 -0.86
C ASP A 28 -2.78 0.88 -1.01
N ASP A 29 -1.63 0.34 -0.57
CA ASP A 29 -0.32 1.02 -0.62
C ASP A 29 0.10 1.29 -2.07
N PHE A 30 -0.09 0.31 -2.96
CA PHE A 30 0.27 0.45 -4.36
C PHE A 30 -0.53 1.57 -5.05
N ILE A 31 -1.86 1.58 -4.86
CA ILE A 31 -2.74 2.54 -5.54
C ILE A 31 -2.52 3.94 -5.00
N VAL A 32 -2.40 4.12 -3.68
CA VAL A 32 -2.17 5.46 -3.11
C VAL A 32 -0.80 5.99 -3.50
N SER A 33 0.23 5.16 -3.56
CA SER A 33 1.56 5.57 -4.05
C SER A 33 1.57 5.84 -5.56
N PHE A 34 0.79 5.11 -6.35
CA PHE A 34 0.63 5.42 -7.77
C PHE A 34 -0.03 6.79 -7.96
N ARG A 35 -1.06 7.13 -7.17
CA ARG A 35 -1.63 8.48 -7.14
C ARG A 35 -0.66 9.52 -6.60
N GLY A 36 0.20 9.14 -5.66
CA GLY A 36 1.25 9.99 -5.13
C GLY A 36 2.29 10.35 -6.18
N SER A 37 2.71 9.39 -7.01
CA SER A 37 3.77 9.61 -8.01
C SER A 37 3.34 10.56 -9.13
N GLU A 38 2.04 10.69 -9.38
CA GLU A 38 1.48 11.69 -10.29
C GLU A 38 1.82 13.13 -9.85
N TRP A 39 2.17 13.39 -8.59
CA TRP A 39 2.50 14.73 -8.09
C TRP A 39 3.94 15.18 -8.30
N LEU A 40 4.85 14.30 -8.77
CA LEU A 40 6.27 14.63 -8.85
C LEU A 40 6.52 15.89 -9.69
N GLY A 41 7.04 16.95 -9.07
CA GLY A 41 7.29 18.25 -9.69
C GLY A 41 6.05 19.14 -9.84
N LEU A 42 4.92 18.76 -9.26
CA LEU A 42 3.62 19.46 -9.37
C LEU A 42 3.06 19.92 -8.02
N ALA A 43 3.68 19.57 -6.88
CA ALA A 43 3.22 20.06 -5.58
C ALA A 43 3.38 21.60 -5.49
N PRO A 44 2.60 22.30 -4.63
CA PRO A 44 2.57 23.77 -4.58
C PRO A 44 3.92 24.42 -4.24
N HIS A 45 4.69 23.82 -3.33
CA HIS A 45 6.03 24.22 -2.96
C HIS A 45 7.02 23.06 -3.02
N ILE A 46 8.31 23.38 -3.15
CA ILE A 46 9.38 22.40 -3.32
C ILE A 46 9.54 21.50 -2.10
N GLU A 47 9.31 22.03 -0.89
CA GLU A 47 9.35 21.26 0.35
C GLU A 47 8.25 20.19 0.35
N GLU A 48 7.03 20.55 -0.07
CA GLU A 48 5.95 19.56 -0.19
C GLU A 48 6.26 18.53 -1.26
N ASP A 49 6.85 18.93 -2.40
CA ASP A 49 7.22 17.99 -3.47
C ASP A 49 8.22 16.94 -2.99
N VAL A 50 9.26 17.38 -2.27
CA VAL A 50 10.29 16.50 -1.70
C VAL A 50 9.70 15.61 -0.61
N SER A 51 8.95 16.18 0.35
CA SER A 51 8.33 15.42 1.43
C SER A 51 7.33 14.40 0.91
N PHE A 52 6.46 14.80 -0.01
CA PHE A 52 5.43 13.94 -0.56
C PHE A 52 5.98 12.84 -1.46
N SER A 53 7.02 13.14 -2.25
CA SER A 53 7.74 12.12 -3.02
C SER A 53 8.40 11.07 -2.12
N SER A 54 8.98 11.49 -0.99
CA SER A 54 9.56 10.59 0.01
C SER A 54 8.51 9.66 0.62
N ILE A 55 7.38 10.21 1.06
CA ILE A 55 6.25 9.43 1.61
C ILE A 55 5.71 8.44 0.57
N THR A 56 5.55 8.91 -0.67
CA THR A 56 5.06 8.10 -1.79
C THR A 56 5.99 6.94 -2.09
N GLN A 57 7.30 7.18 -2.11
CA GLN A 57 8.32 6.15 -2.36
C GLN A 57 8.33 5.10 -1.25
N ASN A 58 8.32 5.50 0.02
CA ASN A 58 8.25 4.58 1.15
C ASN A 58 7.00 3.71 1.08
N THR A 59 5.85 4.33 0.79
CA THR A 59 4.57 3.62 0.67
C THR A 59 4.55 2.64 -0.51
N MET A 60 5.24 2.94 -1.62
CA MET A 60 5.42 1.97 -2.70
C MET A 60 6.30 0.79 -2.25
N GLY A 61 7.34 1.07 -1.47
CA GLY A 61 8.17 0.05 -0.83
C GLY A 61 7.36 -0.87 0.10
N HIS A 62 6.40 -0.32 0.84
CA HIS A 62 5.48 -1.11 1.68
C HIS A 62 4.61 -2.05 0.85
N ALA A 63 4.06 -1.59 -0.29
CA ALA A 63 3.31 -2.44 -1.21
C ALA A 63 4.14 -3.63 -1.68
N VAL A 64 5.41 -3.39 -2.07
CA VAL A 64 6.35 -4.44 -2.48
C VAL A 64 6.56 -5.47 -1.37
N MET A 65 6.75 -5.03 -0.12
CA MET A 65 6.91 -5.96 1.01
C MET A 65 5.67 -6.87 1.18
N PHE A 66 4.46 -6.35 1.01
CA PHE A 66 3.25 -7.15 1.11
C PHE A 66 3.04 -8.10 -0.08
N TYR A 67 3.40 -7.68 -1.29
CA TYR A 67 3.39 -8.58 -2.45
C TYR A 67 4.42 -9.71 -2.34
N GLN A 68 5.59 -9.45 -1.78
CA GLN A 68 6.59 -10.49 -1.51
C GLN A 68 6.06 -11.55 -0.54
N LEU A 69 5.32 -11.15 0.49
CA LEU A 69 4.66 -12.11 1.39
C LEU A 69 3.60 -12.96 0.66
N LEU A 70 2.89 -12.41 -0.33
CA LEU A 70 1.95 -13.17 -1.16
C LEU A 70 2.69 -14.18 -2.03
N GLU A 71 3.78 -13.76 -2.66
CA GLU A 71 4.64 -14.62 -3.47
C GLU A 71 5.21 -15.80 -2.66
N GLU A 72 5.68 -15.54 -1.43
CA GLU A 72 6.13 -16.58 -0.49
C GLU A 72 5.01 -17.58 -0.12
N LEU A 73 3.75 -17.13 -0.10
CA LEU A 73 2.56 -17.96 0.13
C LEU A 73 2.08 -18.67 -1.15
N GLY A 74 2.88 -18.64 -2.23
CA GLY A 74 2.63 -19.34 -3.48
C GLY A 74 1.73 -18.61 -4.46
N GLU A 75 1.52 -17.30 -4.29
CA GLU A 75 0.98 -16.45 -5.36
C GLU A 75 2.03 -16.21 -6.44
N LYS A 76 1.62 -15.49 -7.50
CA LYS A 76 2.53 -15.12 -8.59
C LYS A 76 3.64 -14.18 -8.09
N ASP A 77 4.67 -14.03 -8.91
CA ASP A 77 5.76 -13.08 -8.71
C ASP A 77 5.24 -11.66 -8.44
N THR A 78 5.95 -10.94 -7.57
CA THR A 78 5.62 -9.57 -7.14
C THR A 78 5.33 -8.62 -8.30
N ASP A 79 6.12 -8.64 -9.38
CA ASP A 79 5.92 -7.77 -10.55
C ASP A 79 4.62 -8.11 -11.27
N VAL A 80 4.31 -9.40 -11.39
CA VAL A 80 3.06 -9.89 -11.99
C VAL A 80 1.86 -9.47 -11.13
N LEU A 81 1.96 -9.59 -9.81
CA LEU A 81 0.92 -9.14 -8.88
C LEU A 81 0.70 -7.61 -8.96
N ALA A 82 1.74 -6.81 -9.11
CA ALA A 82 1.63 -5.36 -9.17
C ALA A 82 1.09 -4.85 -10.52
N HIS A 83 1.53 -5.45 -11.63
CA HIS A 83 1.37 -4.86 -12.96
C HIS A 83 0.40 -5.60 -13.89
N GLU A 84 0.24 -6.92 -13.75
CA GLU A 84 -0.54 -7.72 -14.69
C GLU A 84 -1.97 -8.02 -14.23
N ARG A 85 -2.29 -7.78 -12.94
CA ARG A 85 -3.66 -7.95 -12.41
C ARG A 85 -4.60 -6.87 -12.95
N LYS A 86 -5.78 -7.31 -13.39
CA LYS A 86 -6.88 -6.43 -13.84
C LYS A 86 -7.50 -5.68 -12.67
N ALA A 87 -8.27 -4.64 -12.99
CA ALA A 87 -8.95 -3.82 -11.99
C ALA A 87 -9.90 -4.62 -11.09
N GLU A 88 -10.61 -5.62 -11.65
CA GLU A 88 -11.58 -6.42 -10.90
C GLU A 88 -10.92 -7.39 -9.90
N GLU A 89 -9.63 -7.65 -10.07
CA GLU A 89 -8.83 -8.51 -9.19
C GLU A 89 -8.20 -7.73 -8.03
N ARG A 90 -8.24 -6.39 -8.07
CA ARG A 90 -7.71 -5.55 -7.00
C ARG A 90 -8.58 -5.60 -5.75
N ARG A 91 -7.96 -5.33 -4.61
CA ARG A 91 -8.55 -5.36 -3.27
C ARG A 91 -8.34 -4.04 -2.50
N ASN A 92 -7.87 -2.99 -3.17
CA ASN A 92 -7.75 -1.67 -2.56
C ASN A 92 -9.12 -1.09 -2.20
N ALA A 93 -9.11 -0.15 -1.25
CA ALA A 93 -10.26 0.72 -1.01
C ALA A 93 -10.54 1.57 -2.25
N VAL A 94 -11.80 1.58 -2.70
CA VAL A 94 -12.26 2.33 -3.89
C VAL A 94 -11.92 3.83 -3.80
N TYR A 95 -11.88 4.39 -2.58
CA TYR A 95 -11.55 5.80 -2.38
C TYR A 95 -10.13 6.16 -2.86
N LEU A 96 -9.18 5.23 -2.77
CA LEU A 96 -7.78 5.47 -3.17
C LEU A 96 -7.63 5.58 -4.70
N GLU A 97 -8.60 5.09 -5.47
CA GLU A 97 -8.59 5.19 -6.93
C GLU A 97 -8.89 6.60 -7.42
N LYS A 98 -9.43 7.48 -6.56
CA LYS A 98 -9.81 8.85 -6.91
C LYS A 98 -8.60 9.59 -7.49
N LYS A 99 -8.78 10.17 -8.69
CA LYS A 99 -7.77 11.01 -9.33
C LYS A 99 -7.46 12.24 -8.48
N ASN A 100 -6.25 12.78 -8.63
CA ASN A 100 -5.83 13.99 -7.92
C ASN A 100 -6.60 15.23 -8.34
N GLY A 101 -7.19 15.24 -9.54
CA GLY A 101 -8.03 16.31 -10.05
C GLY A 101 -8.41 16.06 -11.51
N GLU A 102 -8.67 17.13 -12.23
CA GLU A 102 -8.90 17.08 -13.68
C GLU A 102 -7.55 17.04 -14.43
N GLY A 103 -7.59 16.60 -15.69
CA GLY A 103 -6.38 16.40 -16.50
C GLY A 103 -5.58 15.16 -16.13
N THR A 104 -4.35 15.08 -16.64
CA THR A 104 -3.37 14.04 -16.34
C THR A 104 -1.98 14.66 -16.21
N TYR A 105 -1.01 13.89 -15.71
CA TYR A 105 0.38 14.35 -15.60
C TYR A 105 0.94 14.85 -16.94
N LEU A 106 0.53 14.22 -18.05
CA LEU A 106 0.97 14.58 -19.41
C LEU A 106 0.10 15.66 -20.06
N GLU A 107 -1.11 15.88 -19.55
CA GLU A 107 -2.13 16.74 -20.17
C GLU A 107 -2.79 17.62 -19.12
N GLU A 108 -2.24 18.82 -18.94
CA GLU A 108 -2.81 19.92 -18.15
C GLU A 108 -3.30 19.49 -16.74
N PRO A 109 -2.35 19.15 -15.82
CA PRO A 109 -2.69 18.59 -14.52
C PRO A 109 -3.32 19.64 -13.59
N HIS A 110 -4.66 19.72 -13.61
CA HIS A 110 -5.46 20.55 -12.69
C HIS A 110 -5.73 19.77 -11.41
N TYR A 111 -4.67 19.47 -10.67
CA TYR A 111 -4.73 18.65 -9.47
C TYR A 111 -5.12 19.47 -8.22
N ASP A 112 -5.90 18.84 -7.34
CA ASP A 112 -6.34 19.39 -6.07
C ASP A 112 -5.41 18.93 -4.94
N TRP A 113 -4.54 19.83 -4.51
CA TRP A 113 -3.60 19.57 -3.42
C TRP A 113 -4.32 19.34 -2.09
N ALA A 114 -5.39 20.08 -1.80
CA ALA A 114 -6.13 19.94 -0.55
C ALA A 114 -6.80 18.56 -0.46
N LEU A 115 -7.36 18.07 -1.58
CA LEU A 115 -7.86 16.70 -1.68
C LEU A 115 -6.75 15.67 -1.40
N THR A 116 -5.56 15.88 -1.96
CA THR A 116 -4.42 14.96 -1.77
C THR A 116 -3.98 14.89 -0.32
N VAL A 117 -3.86 16.04 0.34
CA VAL A 117 -3.50 16.14 1.76
C VAL A 117 -4.54 15.43 2.63
N ILE A 118 -5.83 15.69 2.42
CA ILE A 118 -6.89 15.04 3.22
C ILE A 118 -6.95 13.54 2.96
N ARG A 119 -6.80 13.09 1.71
CA ARG A 119 -6.75 11.66 1.39
C ARG A 119 -5.59 10.97 2.12
N HIS A 120 -4.39 11.56 2.09
CA HIS A 120 -3.23 11.00 2.78
C HIS A 120 -3.42 11.00 4.29
N PHE A 121 -3.82 12.12 4.89
CA PHE A 121 -4.07 12.19 6.33
C PHE A 121 -5.04 11.09 6.81
N LEU A 122 -6.16 10.91 6.11
CA LEU A 122 -7.15 9.87 6.44
C LEU A 122 -6.58 8.47 6.23
N TYR A 123 -5.85 8.25 5.13
CA TYR A 123 -5.26 6.97 4.81
C TYR A 123 -4.17 6.55 5.79
N GLU A 124 -3.18 7.41 6.05
CA GLU A 124 -2.08 7.13 6.98
C GLU A 124 -2.60 6.92 8.41
N THR A 125 -3.59 7.72 8.85
CA THR A 125 -4.26 7.49 10.15
C THR A 125 -4.90 6.12 10.23
N TRP A 126 -5.61 5.69 9.20
CA TRP A 126 -6.25 4.38 9.14
C TRP A 126 -5.23 3.24 9.05
N LYS A 127 -4.22 3.41 8.20
CA LYS A 127 -3.12 2.46 7.99
C LYS A 127 -2.37 2.22 9.29
N LYS A 128 -2.06 3.27 10.06
CA LYS A 128 -1.43 3.15 11.37
C LYS A 128 -2.24 2.26 12.32
N ILE A 129 -3.54 2.50 12.45
CA ILE A 129 -4.43 1.68 13.30
C ILE A 129 -4.44 0.22 12.84
N ARG A 130 -4.49 -0.03 11.53
CA ARG A 130 -4.41 -1.39 10.98
C ARG A 130 -3.08 -2.05 11.31
N LEU A 131 -1.96 -1.37 11.07
CA LEU A 131 -0.62 -1.90 11.34
C LEU A 131 -0.43 -2.24 12.82
N GLU A 132 -0.88 -1.38 13.74
CA GLU A 132 -0.86 -1.65 15.18
C GLU A 132 -1.60 -2.95 15.53
N ALA A 133 -2.73 -3.23 14.89
CA ALA A 133 -3.43 -4.50 15.04
C ALA A 133 -2.66 -5.67 14.39
N ILE A 134 -2.13 -5.49 13.19
CA ILE A 134 -1.41 -6.50 12.42
C ILE A 134 -0.08 -6.91 13.09
N THR A 135 0.54 -6.04 13.89
CA THR A 135 1.73 -6.42 14.69
C THR A 135 1.46 -7.58 15.65
N LYS A 136 0.18 -7.90 15.91
CA LYS A 136 -0.28 -9.02 16.75
C LYS A 136 -0.77 -10.22 15.91
N SER A 137 -0.53 -10.22 14.60
CA SER A 137 -0.91 -11.31 13.70
C SER A 137 -0.35 -12.64 14.16
N SER A 138 -1.12 -13.71 13.95
CA SER A 138 -0.65 -15.07 14.15
C SER A 138 0.37 -15.51 13.11
N TYR A 139 0.48 -14.81 11.97
CA TYR A 139 1.53 -15.02 10.97
C TYR A 139 2.71 -14.11 11.29
N GLU A 140 3.81 -14.70 11.72
CA GLU A 140 5.00 -13.98 12.19
C GLU A 140 5.63 -13.08 11.10
N PRO A 141 5.80 -13.52 9.84
CA PRO A 141 6.35 -12.65 8.80
C PRO A 141 5.54 -11.36 8.58
N LEU A 142 4.21 -11.45 8.56
CA LEU A 142 3.35 -10.27 8.46
C LEU A 142 3.45 -9.38 9.70
N ALA A 143 3.51 -9.96 10.91
CA ALA A 143 3.68 -9.19 12.13
C ALA A 143 4.99 -8.38 12.13
N LEU A 144 6.09 -9.00 11.68
CA LEU A 144 7.40 -8.36 11.55
C LEU A 144 7.42 -7.26 10.48
N THR A 145 6.84 -7.53 9.30
CA THR A 145 6.68 -6.52 8.25
C THR A 145 5.86 -5.33 8.75
N ALA A 146 4.75 -5.57 9.45
CA ALA A 146 3.93 -4.49 10.00
C ALA A 146 4.67 -3.65 11.05
N GLN A 147 5.51 -4.26 11.90
CA GLN A 147 6.36 -3.53 12.84
C GLN A 147 7.36 -2.63 12.11
N LYS A 148 7.97 -3.13 11.03
CA LYS A 148 8.90 -2.34 10.20
C LYS A 148 8.21 -1.14 9.57
N VAL A 149 7.08 -1.37 8.89
CA VAL A 149 6.28 -0.31 8.24
C VAL A 149 5.81 0.72 9.26
N LEU A 150 5.39 0.29 10.45
CA LEU A 150 4.89 1.18 11.51
C LEU A 150 5.95 2.16 12.03
N MET A 151 7.23 1.81 11.99
CA MET A 151 8.31 2.74 12.38
C MET A 151 8.40 3.93 11.43
N GLU A 152 8.11 3.73 10.14
CA GLU A 152 8.16 4.79 9.12
C GLU A 152 6.92 5.69 9.16
N GLN A 153 5.77 5.14 9.59
CA GLN A 153 4.48 5.84 9.67
C GLN A 153 4.45 7.08 10.58
N THR A 154 5.41 7.26 11.49
CA THR A 154 5.44 8.48 12.32
C THR A 154 5.85 9.73 11.50
N TYR A 155 6.53 9.52 10.37
CA TYR A 155 6.96 10.59 9.47
C TYR A 155 5.90 11.00 8.44
N HIS A 156 4.91 10.15 8.19
CA HIS A 156 3.84 10.35 7.22
C HIS A 156 2.68 11.14 7.86
#